data_AF-A0A2S0UKM2-F1
#
_entry.id   AF-A0A2S0UKM2-F1
#
_cell.length_a   1.000
_cell.length_b   1.000
_cell.length_c   1.000
_cell.angle_alpha   90.00
_cell.angle_beta   90.00
_cell.angle_gamma   90.00
#
_symmetry.space_group_name_H-M   'P 1'
#
loop_
_entity.id
_entity.type
_entity.pdbx_description
1 polymer ?
#
loop_
_entity_poly.entity_id
_entity_poly.type
_entity_poly.pdbx_seq_one_letter_code
_entity_poly.pdbx_strand_id
1 'polypeptide(L)'
;MKAPMHPYAVAALAVVLPGMGQVANRQPLRGLVFLFFMLLLGALTAKTAAPEVSVIGRYAGGLFVYAISLFDAYRLARLRFEVWKRA
;
A
#
# COMPACT_ATOMS: atom_id res chain seq x y z
N MET A 1 18.70 18.98 4.77
CA MET A 1 17.40 18.26 4.70
C MET A 1 17.43 17.08 5.66
N LYS A 2 16.36 16.82 6.43
CA LYS A 2 16.30 15.63 7.31
C LYS A 2 16.26 14.36 6.46
N ALA A 3 17.12 13.39 6.79
CA ALA A 3 17.17 12.11 6.09
C ALA A 3 15.78 11.43 6.09
N PRO A 4 15.27 11.00 4.91
CA PRO A 4 14.06 10.20 4.84
C PRO A 4 14.30 8.80 5.42
N MET A 5 13.23 8.12 5.81
CA MET A 5 13.30 6.72 6.25
C MET A 5 13.83 5.83 5.12
N HIS A 6 14.61 4.80 5.47
CA HIS A 6 15.19 3.89 4.48
C HIS A 6 14.09 3.23 3.62
N PRO A 7 14.22 3.15 2.28
CA PRO A 7 13.16 2.62 1.41
C PRO A 7 12.71 1.20 1.76
N TYR A 8 13.63 0.30 2.15
CA TYR A 8 13.27 -1.05 2.60
C TYR A 8 12.53 -1.07 3.93
N ALA A 9 12.78 -0.12 4.84
CA ALA A 9 12.01 -0.01 6.08
C ALA A 9 10.58 0.47 5.79
N VAL A 10 10.41 1.41 4.85
CA VAL A 10 9.07 1.83 4.39
C VAL A 10 8.34 0.69 3.70
N ALA A 11 9.02 -0.11 2.88
CA ALA A 11 8.45 -1.30 2.25
C ALA A 11 8.01 -2.33 3.29
N ALA A 12 8.88 -2.65 4.27
CA ALA A 12 8.54 -3.58 5.34
C ALA A 12 7.31 -3.11 6.14
N LEU A 13 7.24 -1.81 6.46
CA LEU A 13 6.07 -1.22 7.13
C LEU A 13 4.79 -1.37 6.30
N ALA A 14 4.88 -1.15 4.98
CA ALA A 14 3.76 -1.28 4.06
C ALA A 14 3.31 -2.74 3.83
N VAL A 15 4.19 -3.74 4.04
CA VAL A 15 3.84 -5.18 3.98
C VAL A 15 3.08 -5.62 5.23
N VAL A 16 3.37 -5.00 6.39
CA VAL A 16 2.72 -5.38 7.66
C VAL A 16 1.42 -4.60 7.88
N LEU A 17 1.40 -3.32 7.52
CA LEU A 17 0.28 -2.42 7.79
C LEU A 17 -0.16 -1.66 6.53
N PRO A 18 -1.35 -1.94 5.99
CA PRO A 18 -1.93 -1.21 4.87
C PRO A 18 -1.93 0.30 5.08
N GLY A 19 -1.45 1.06 4.09
CA GLY A 19 -1.42 2.53 4.12
C GLY A 19 -0.32 3.16 4.98
N MET A 20 0.39 2.40 5.82
CA MET A 20 1.41 2.96 6.73
C MET A 20 2.70 3.35 6.02
N GLY A 21 3.02 2.74 4.89
CA GLY A 21 4.12 3.19 4.04
C GLY A 21 3.92 4.62 3.53
N GLN A 22 2.68 4.98 3.18
CA GLN A 22 2.31 6.35 2.79
C GLN A 22 2.41 7.31 3.99
N VAL A 23 2.02 6.90 5.19
CA VAL A 23 2.19 7.69 6.43
C VAL A 23 3.68 7.93 6.72
N ALA A 24 4.54 6.92 6.60
CA ALA A 24 5.99 7.08 6.73
C ALA A 24 6.57 8.03 5.67
N ASN A 25 5.96 8.05 4.48
CA ASN A 25 6.22 9.03 3.44
C ASN A 25 5.50 10.38 3.63
N ARG A 26 4.92 10.67 4.80
CA ARG A 26 4.18 11.93 5.07
C ARG A 26 3.05 12.21 4.08
N GLN A 27 2.38 11.17 3.60
CA GLN A 27 1.20 11.25 2.71
C GLN A 27 0.00 10.48 3.32
N PRO A 28 -0.49 10.87 4.52
CA PRO A 28 -1.52 10.10 5.22
C PRO A 28 -2.84 10.00 4.44
N LEU A 29 -3.26 11.08 3.77
CA LEU A 29 -4.47 11.05 2.92
C LEU A 29 -4.36 10.00 1.81
N ARG A 30 -3.18 9.85 1.21
CA ARG A 30 -2.95 8.84 0.17
C ARG A 30 -3.05 7.42 0.73
N GLY A 31 -2.54 7.20 1.94
CA GLY A 31 -2.70 5.93 2.66
C GLY A 31 -4.17 5.62 2.95
N LEU A 32 -4.95 6.61 3.38
CA LEU A 32 -6.40 6.46 3.61
C LEU A 32 -7.16 6.14 2.32
N VAL A 33 -6.80 6.76 1.19
CA VAL A 33 -7.39 6.44 -0.12
C VAL A 33 -7.14 4.98 -0.49
N PHE A 34 -5.91 4.49 -0.34
CA PHE A 34 -5.62 3.07 -0.57
C PHE A 34 -6.42 2.15 0.36
N LEU A 35 -6.50 2.48 1.65
CA LEU A 35 -7.25 1.69 2.62
C LEU A 35 -8.75 1.66 2.28
N PHE A 36 -9.32 2.80 1.92
CA PHE A 36 -10.71 2.91 1.48
C PHE A 36 -10.99 2.02 0.28
N PHE A 37 -10.19 2.12 -0.79
CA PHE A 37 -10.38 1.30 -1.99
C PHE A 37 -10.09 -0.18 -1.76
N MET A 38 -9.16 -0.51 -0.87
CA MET A 38 -8.89 -1.89 -0.47
C MET A 38 -10.12 -2.53 0.17
N LEU A 39 -10.73 -1.82 1.13
CA LEU A 39 -11.94 -2.31 1.80
C LEU A 39 -13.13 -2.32 0.86
N LEU A 40 -13.31 -1.28 0.04
CA LEU A 40 -14.39 -1.19 -0.93
C LEU A 40 -14.34 -2.32 -1.96
N LEU A 41 -13.20 -2.49 -2.64
CA LEU A 41 -13.06 -3.55 -3.64
C LEU A 41 -12.98 -4.94 -3.01
N GLY A 42 -12.40 -5.08 -1.82
CA GLY A 42 -12.42 -6.32 -1.05
C GLY A 42 -13.85 -6.75 -0.70
N ALA A 43 -14.68 -5.82 -0.22
CA ALA A 43 -16.08 -6.09 0.10
C ALA A 43 -16.92 -6.36 -1.15
N LEU A 44 -16.71 -5.61 -2.23
CA LEU A 44 -17.40 -5.82 -3.50
C LEU A 44 -17.07 -7.20 -4.08
N THR A 45 -15.80 -7.55 -4.18
CA THR A 45 -15.37 -8.87 -4.67
C THR A 45 -15.88 -10.00 -3.76
N ALA A 46 -15.89 -9.79 -2.44
CA ALA A 46 -16.39 -10.80 -1.52
C ALA A 46 -17.90 -11.03 -1.65
N LYS A 47 -18.67 -9.96 -1.92
CA LYS A 47 -20.12 -10.02 -2.07
C LYS A 47 -20.56 -10.63 -3.41
N THR A 48 -19.78 -10.45 -4.47
CA THR A 48 -20.12 -10.93 -5.82
C THR A 48 -19.46 -12.26 -6.18
N ALA A 49 -18.52 -12.75 -5.36
CA ALA A 49 -17.87 -14.03 -5.60
C ALA A 49 -18.85 -15.20 -5.42
N ALA A 50 -18.78 -16.18 -6.33
CA ALA A 50 -19.53 -17.40 -6.19
C ALA A 50 -19.02 -18.26 -5.01
N PRO A 51 -19.85 -19.14 -4.41
CA PRO A 51 -19.48 -19.92 -3.23
C PRO A 51 -18.22 -20.77 -3.40
N GLU A 52 -17.98 -21.29 -4.60
CA GLU A 52 -16.86 -22.14 -5.00
C GLU A 52 -15.54 -21.39 -5.22
N VAL A 53 -15.57 -20.05 -5.27
CA VAL A 53 -14.37 -19.23 -5.44
C VAL A 53 -13.52 -19.29 -4.17
N SER A 54 -12.22 -19.52 -4.36
CA SER A 54 -11.24 -19.57 -3.28
C SER A 54 -11.22 -18.29 -2.43
N VAL A 55 -10.72 -18.38 -1.20
CA VAL A 55 -10.61 -17.21 -0.31
C VAL A 55 -9.80 -16.07 -0.95
N ILE A 56 -8.71 -16.39 -1.66
CA ILE A 56 -7.90 -15.40 -2.37
C ILE A 56 -8.71 -14.72 -3.47
N GLY A 57 -9.46 -15.50 -4.26
CA GLY A 57 -10.34 -14.96 -5.31
C GLY A 57 -11.47 -14.10 -4.74
N ARG A 58 -12.04 -14.52 -3.61
CA ARG A 58 -13.12 -13.81 -2.91
C ARG A 58 -12.70 -12.41 -2.46
N TYR A 59 -11.43 -12.18 -2.13
CA TYR A 59 -10.91 -10.87 -1.72
C TYR A 59 -9.95 -10.24 -2.74
N ALA A 60 -9.97 -10.70 -4.00
CA ALA A 60 -9.01 -10.30 -5.01
C ALA A 60 -8.94 -8.78 -5.21
N GLY A 61 -10.08 -8.08 -5.11
CA GLY A 61 -10.13 -6.62 -5.26
C GLY A 61 -9.33 -5.89 -4.17
N GLY A 62 -9.47 -6.32 -2.92
CA GLY A 62 -8.70 -5.76 -1.81
C GLY A 62 -7.21 -6.11 -1.89
N LEU A 63 -6.90 -7.36 -2.20
CA LEU A 63 -5.52 -7.82 -2.38
C LEU A 63 -4.80 -7.08 -3.52
N PHE A 64 -5.50 -6.80 -4.62
CA PHE A 64 -4.97 -6.02 -5.74
C PHE A 64 -4.62 -4.59 -5.33
N VAL A 65 -5.53 -3.88 -4.66
CA VAL A 65 -5.25 -2.53 -4.15
C VAL A 65 -4.11 -2.56 -3.14
N TYR A 66 -4.04 -3.60 -2.31
CA TYR A 66 -2.97 -3.75 -1.34
C TYR A 66 -1.60 -3.85 -2.01
N ALA A 67 -1.46 -4.71 -3.02
CA ALA A 67 -0.23 -4.88 -3.78
C ALA A 67 0.23 -3.56 -4.45
N ILE A 68 -0.71 -2.80 -5.02
CA ILE A 68 -0.40 -1.48 -5.62
C ILE A 68 0.08 -0.51 -4.54
N SER A 69 -0.58 -0.48 -3.38
CA SER A 69 -0.20 0.41 -2.28
C SER A 69 1.23 0.16 -1.78
N LEU A 70 1.68 -1.09 -1.81
CA LEU A 70 3.03 -1.49 -1.42
C LEU A 70 4.07 -0.96 -2.41
N PHE A 71 3.83 -1.17 -3.71
CA PHE A 71 4.71 -0.65 -4.76
C PHE A 71 4.82 0.88 -4.71
N ASP A 72 3.69 1.55 -4.50
CA ASP A 72 3.66 3.00 -4.36
C ASP A 72 4.51 3.52 -3.19
N ALA A 73 4.32 2.93 -2.00
CA ALA A 73 5.06 3.32 -0.80
C ALA A 73 6.58 3.18 -1.00
N TYR A 74 7.02 2.05 -1.56
CA TYR A 74 8.44 1.81 -1.83
C TYR A 74 8.98 2.77 -2.89
N ARG A 75 8.29 2.94 -4.02
CA ARG A 75 8.74 3.81 -5.12
C ARG A 75 8.95 5.24 -4.65
N LEU A 76 8.02 5.79 -3.88
CA LEU A 76 8.13 7.15 -3.36
C LEU A 76 9.25 7.27 -2.32
N ALA A 77 9.40 6.29 -1.43
CA ALA A 77 10.48 6.26 -0.45
C ALA A 77 11.84 6.22 -1.15
N ARG A 78 11.98 5.38 -2.18
CA ARG A 78 13.21 5.26 -2.98
C ARG A 78 13.54 6.56 -3.69
N LEU A 79 12.55 7.20 -4.32
CA LEU A 79 12.76 8.48 -4.98
C LEU A 79 13.27 9.54 -4.00
N ARG A 80 12.62 9.68 -2.84
CA ARG A 80 13.02 10.66 -1.81
C ARG A 80 14.40 10.38 -1.25
N PHE A 81 14.74 9.11 -1.04
CA PHE A 81 16.04 8.70 -0.55
C PHE A 81 17.15 9.01 -1.56
N GLU A 82 16.95 8.72 -2.84
CA GLU A 82 17.92 9.04 -3.90
C GLU A 82 18.09 10.55 -4.10
N VAL A 83 17.00 11.34 -4.02
CA VAL A 83 17.07 12.81 -4.07
C VAL A 83 17.87 13.34 -2.87
N TRP A 84 17.63 12.84 -1.66
CA TRP A 84 18.39 13.22 -0.47
C TRP A 84 19.86 12.82 -0.56
N LYS A 85 20.17 11.64 -1.10
CA LYS A 85 21.54 11.14 -1.24
C LYS A 85 22.38 11.96 -2.23
N ARG A 86 21.73 12.58 -3.22
CA ARG A 86 22.38 13.39 -4.27
C ARG A 86 22.47 14.88 -3.94
N ALA A 87 21.78 15.32 -2.90
CA ALA A 87 21.72 16.72 -2.47
C ALA A 87 22.66 16.99 -1.30
#